data_AF-A0A2V5MLE4-F1
#
_entry.id   AF-A0A2V5MLE4-F1
#
_cell.length_a   1.000
_cell.length_b   1.000
_cell.length_c   1.000
_cell.angle_alpha   90.00
_cell.angle_beta   90.00
_cell.angle_gamma   90.00
#
_symmetry.space_group_name_H-M   'P 1'
#
loop_
_entity.id
_entity.type
_entity.pdbx_description
1 polymer ?
#
loop_
_entity_poly.entity_id
_entity_poly.type
_entity_poly.pdbx_seq_one_letter_code
_entity_poly.pdbx_strand_id
1 'polypeptide(L)'
;MADKVDMKRKWNWPIWVGFVIAVGGLFSYEWFAQFPVTRDFPWANLLLFGIGDVLLIVGLFRAFGRPQRYRGKVFGSVFSAIAFLFLAFFAYEIFYVLRQVPASNGAPRVGQLAPDFLLLDQNGNPVGLGDLLRGQSGPKAVALIFYRGFW
;
A
#
# COMPACT_ATOMS: atom_id res chain seq x y z
N MET A 1 21.77 10.04 55.94
CA MET A 1 20.71 9.59 55.01
C MET A 1 20.61 10.63 53.91
N ALA A 2 21.12 10.34 52.72
CA ALA A 2 20.94 11.23 51.57
C ALA A 2 19.58 10.93 50.95
N ASP A 3 18.70 11.94 50.97
CA ASP A 3 17.35 11.87 50.45
C ASP A 3 17.40 11.69 48.93
N LYS A 4 17.03 10.50 48.43
CA LYS A 4 16.92 10.23 47.00
C LYS A 4 15.67 10.96 46.50
N VAL A 5 15.87 12.15 45.95
CA VAL A 5 14.81 12.83 45.19
C VAL A 5 14.48 11.99 43.97
N ASP A 6 13.46 11.14 44.09
CA ASP A 6 12.91 10.35 42.99
C ASP A 6 12.20 11.29 42.00
N MET A 7 12.98 11.86 41.09
CA MET A 7 12.47 12.71 40.03
C MET A 7 11.55 11.87 39.13
N LYS A 8 10.22 12.04 39.24
CA LYS A 8 9.23 11.40 38.35
C LYS A 8 9.55 11.75 36.90
N ARG A 9 10.19 10.82 36.20
CA ARG A 9 10.48 10.95 34.76
C ARG A 9 9.17 11.15 34.00
N LYS A 10 9.13 12.15 33.12
CA LYS A 10 7.93 12.48 32.34
C LYS A 10 7.66 11.40 31.27
N TRP A 11 6.39 11.10 31.08
CA TRP A 11 5.90 10.15 30.07
C TRP A 11 6.20 10.66 28.66
N ASN A 12 6.76 9.81 27.80
CA ASN A 12 7.13 10.14 26.42
C ASN A 12 5.96 9.81 25.48
N TRP A 13 4.92 10.63 25.49
CA TRP A 13 3.68 10.41 24.73
C TRP A 13 3.90 10.25 23.20
N PRO A 14 4.88 10.92 22.54
CA PRO A 14 5.09 10.77 21.10
C PRO A 14 5.43 9.35 20.68
N ILE A 15 6.10 8.57 21.54
CA ILE A 15 6.42 7.17 21.24
C ILE A 15 5.15 6.34 21.07
N TRP A 16 4.20 6.52 21.98
CA TRP A 16 2.95 5.77 21.96
C TRP A 16 2.02 6.23 20.85
N VAL A 17 1.85 7.54 20.69
CA VAL A 17 0.99 8.08 19.63
C VAL A 17 1.57 7.79 18.25
N GLY A 18 2.89 7.92 18.07
CA GLY A 18 3.54 7.56 16.81
C GLY A 18 3.35 6.09 16.46
N PHE A 19 3.51 5.19 17.44
CA PHE A 19 3.29 3.75 17.23
C PHE A 19 1.84 3.43 16.87
N VAL A 20 0.86 3.99 17.59
CA VAL A 20 -0.57 3.77 17.30
C VAL A 20 -0.94 4.29 15.91
N ILE A 21 -0.40 5.44 15.51
CA ILE A 21 -0.63 5.99 14.16
C ILE A 21 -0.02 5.07 13.10
N ALA A 22 1.19 4.53 13.30
CA ALA A 22 1.82 3.59 12.37
C ALA A 22 1.01 2.29 12.22
N VAL A 23 0.53 1.72 13.34
CA VAL A 23 -0.38 0.57 13.33
C VAL A 23 -1.67 0.90 12.58
N GLY A 24 -2.26 2.07 12.84
CA GLY A 24 -3.41 2.57 12.11
C GLY A 24 -3.16 2.65 10.62
N GLY A 25 -2.00 3.16 10.20
CA GLY A 25 -1.58 3.24 8.81
C GLY A 25 -1.50 1.89 8.10
N LEU A 26 -1.16 0.81 8.82
CA LEU A 26 -1.16 -0.54 8.25
C LEU A 26 -2.59 -1.06 8.03
N PHE A 27 -3.42 -1.05 9.07
CA PHE A 27 -4.74 -1.69 9.04
C PHE A 27 -5.82 -0.83 8.37
N SER A 28 -5.59 0.47 8.18
CA SER A 28 -6.55 1.34 7.49
C SER A 28 -6.59 1.13 5.97
N TYR A 29 -5.67 0.34 5.39
CA TYR A 29 -5.57 0.18 3.94
C TYR A 29 -6.83 -0.40 3.31
N GLU A 30 -7.43 -1.44 3.91
CA GLU A 30 -8.64 -2.08 3.35
C GLU A 30 -9.79 -1.09 3.21
N TRP A 31 -9.93 -0.18 4.18
CA TRP A 31 -10.92 0.90 4.12
C TRP A 31 -10.60 1.90 3.01
N PHE A 32 -9.35 2.36 2.92
CA PHE A 32 -8.94 3.31 1.87
C PHE A 32 -8.97 2.69 0.47
N ALA A 33 -8.80 1.38 0.32
CA ALA A 33 -8.84 0.69 -0.97
C ALA A 33 -10.23 0.72 -1.63
N GLN A 34 -11.28 1.09 -0.90
CA GLN A 34 -12.64 1.28 -1.44
C GLN A 34 -12.76 2.52 -2.34
N PHE A 35 -11.84 3.50 -2.18
CA PHE A 35 -11.87 4.74 -2.96
C PHE A 35 -10.78 4.71 -4.04
N PRO A 36 -11.13 4.97 -5.32
CA PRO A 36 -10.15 4.93 -6.42
C PRO A 36 -8.90 5.79 -6.18
N VAL A 37 -9.11 6.99 -5.63
CA VAL A 37 -8.04 7.97 -5.36
C VAL A 37 -6.96 7.46 -4.40
N THR A 38 -7.30 6.57 -3.47
CA THR A 38 -6.37 5.98 -2.50
C THR A 38 -5.96 4.56 -2.85
N ARG A 39 -6.76 3.85 -3.65
CA ARG A 39 -6.43 2.51 -4.15
C ARG A 39 -5.27 2.54 -5.13
N ASP A 40 -5.29 3.48 -6.09
CA ASP A 40 -4.29 3.54 -7.15
C ASP A 40 -2.91 3.97 -6.61
N PHE A 41 -2.93 4.84 -5.60
CA PHE A 41 -1.75 5.24 -4.85
C PHE A 41 -2.10 5.45 -3.38
N PRO A 42 -1.55 4.67 -2.43
CA PRO A 42 -1.97 4.66 -1.02
C PRO A 42 -1.38 5.84 -0.22
N TRP A 43 -1.50 7.06 -0.72
CA TRP A 43 -0.90 8.25 -0.12
C TRP A 43 -1.37 8.48 1.32
N ALA A 44 -2.64 8.18 1.64
CA ALA A 44 -3.19 8.34 2.98
C ALA A 44 -2.45 7.47 4.00
N ASN A 45 -2.23 6.19 3.68
CA ASN A 45 -1.46 5.26 4.52
C ASN A 45 0.00 5.71 4.65
N LEU A 46 0.62 6.17 3.55
CA LEU A 46 1.99 6.70 3.58
C LEU A 46 2.12 7.93 4.48
N LEU A 47 1.13 8.82 4.48
CA LEU A 47 1.09 9.96 5.41
C LEU A 47 0.95 9.50 6.85
N LEU A 48 0.11 8.50 7.13
CA LEU A 48 -0.02 7.93 8.48
C LEU A 48 1.32 7.36 8.96
N PHE A 49 2.00 6.54 8.16
CA PHE A 49 3.34 6.07 8.48
C PHE A 49 4.32 7.22 8.68
N GLY A 50 4.35 8.20 7.77
CA GLY A 50 5.24 9.37 7.87
C GLY A 50 5.03 10.16 9.16
N ILE A 51 3.78 10.43 9.54
CA ILE A 51 3.45 11.10 10.82
C ILE A 51 3.88 10.23 12.01
N GLY A 52 3.56 8.94 11.98
CA GLY A 52 3.93 7.98 13.02
C GLY A 52 5.44 7.90 13.25
N ASP A 53 6.20 7.77 12.17
CA ASP A 53 7.67 7.68 12.18
C ASP A 53 8.32 8.96 12.66
N VAL A 54 7.85 10.13 12.22
CA VAL A 54 8.35 11.43 12.72
C VAL A 54 8.14 11.54 14.23
N LEU A 55 6.97 11.16 14.74
CA LEU A 55 6.68 11.17 16.18
C LEU A 55 7.58 10.20 16.96
N LEU A 56 7.82 9.01 16.40
CA LEU A 56 8.71 8.01 16.97
C LEU A 56 10.17 8.50 17.00
N ILE A 57 10.67 9.10 15.91
CA ILE A 57 12.02 9.68 15.82
C ILE A 57 12.18 10.82 16.85
N VAL A 58 11.20 11.73 16.95
CA VAL A 58 11.21 12.79 17.98
C VAL A 58 11.17 12.19 19.38
N GLY A 59 10.38 11.13 19.58
CA GLY A 59 10.32 10.36 20.83
C GLY A 59 11.67 9.75 21.20
N LEU A 60 12.38 9.16 20.25
CA LEU A 60 13.73 8.61 20.41
C LEU A 60 14.74 9.70 20.76
N PHE A 61 14.78 10.81 20.01
CA PHE A 61 15.68 11.93 20.32
C PHE A 61 15.47 12.46 21.74
N ARG A 62 14.22 12.55 22.21
CA ARG A 62 13.91 12.92 23.60
C ARG A 62 14.38 11.88 24.61
N ALA A 63 14.21 10.60 24.32
CA ALA A 63 14.61 9.50 25.21
C ALA A 63 16.13 9.33 25.33
N PHE A 64 16.87 9.56 24.24
CA PHE A 64 18.33 9.46 24.22
C PHE A 64 19.03 10.76 24.63
N GLY A 65 18.52 11.92 24.21
CA GLY A 65 19.13 13.22 24.51
C GLY A 65 18.88 13.75 25.92
N ARG A 66 17.81 13.33 26.61
CA ARG A 66 17.52 13.73 27.99
C ARG A 66 17.12 12.53 28.87
N PRO A 67 18.04 11.57 29.11
CA PRO A 67 17.73 10.28 29.73
C PRO A 67 17.30 10.37 31.20
N GLN A 68 17.68 11.45 31.90
CA GLN A 68 17.27 11.72 33.28
C GLN A 68 15.82 12.24 33.38
N ARG A 69 15.27 12.80 32.28
CA ARG A 69 13.93 13.44 32.25
C ARG A 69 12.86 12.59 31.57
N TYR A 70 13.22 11.76 30.59
CA TYR A 70 12.28 10.94 29.81
C TYR A 70 12.62 9.44 29.90
N ARG A 71 11.59 8.60 30.11
CA ARG A 71 11.70 7.13 29.97
C ARG A 71 11.37 6.72 28.54
N GLY A 72 11.79 5.50 28.16
CA GLY A 72 11.38 4.90 26.89
C GLY A 72 12.50 4.62 25.89
N LYS A 73 13.77 4.50 26.31
CA LYS A 73 14.84 4.08 25.39
C LYS A 73 14.57 2.70 24.78
N VAL A 74 14.25 1.72 25.62
CA VAL A 74 13.96 0.35 25.18
C VAL A 74 12.66 0.31 24.38
N PHE A 75 11.54 0.71 25.00
CA PHE A 75 10.22 0.72 24.33
C PHE A 75 10.20 1.57 23.06
N GLY A 76 10.82 2.76 23.08
CA GLY A 76 10.94 3.61 21.90
C GLY A 76 11.71 2.93 20.78
N SER A 77 12.87 2.33 21.08
CA SER A 77 13.66 1.63 20.06
C SER A 77 12.90 0.44 19.47
N VAL A 78 12.21 -0.33 20.33
CA VAL A 78 11.39 -1.46 19.90
C VAL A 78 10.22 -1.00 19.03
N PHE A 79 9.46 0.01 19.46
CA PHE A 79 8.32 0.53 18.70
C PHE A 79 8.75 1.16 17.38
N SER A 80 9.87 1.88 17.36
CA SER A 80 10.43 2.42 16.12
C SER A 80 10.86 1.32 15.16
N ALA A 81 11.51 0.26 15.65
CA ALA A 81 11.89 -0.87 14.81
C ALA A 81 10.66 -1.59 14.22
N ILE A 82 9.63 -1.82 15.04
CA ILE A 82 8.38 -2.45 14.58
C ILE A 82 7.65 -1.55 13.58
N ALA A 83 7.54 -0.25 13.84
CA ALA A 83 6.89 0.70 12.92
C ALA A 83 7.61 0.75 11.56
N PHE A 84 8.95 0.76 11.58
CA PHE A 84 9.75 0.70 10.36
C PHE A 84 9.51 -0.61 9.60
N LEU A 85 9.44 -1.75 10.30
CA LEU A 85 9.10 -3.03 9.67
C LEU A 85 7.70 -3.02 9.06
N PHE A 86 6.72 -2.39 9.71
CA PHE A 86 5.38 -2.24 9.14
C PHE A 86 5.38 -1.37 7.89
N LEU A 87 6.09 -0.24 7.88
CA LEU A 87 6.24 0.59 6.69
C LEU A 87 6.92 -0.19 5.55
N ALA A 88 8.02 -0.89 5.85
CA ALA A 88 8.75 -1.68 4.85
C ALA A 88 7.89 -2.82 4.28
N PHE A 89 7.21 -3.56 5.15
CA PHE A 89 6.26 -4.60 4.75
C PHE A 89 5.12 -4.04 3.88
N PHE A 90 4.50 -2.95 4.33
CA PHE A 90 3.43 -2.28 3.58
C PHE A 90 3.92 -1.82 2.19
N ALA A 91 5.10 -1.20 2.12
CA ALA A 91 5.67 -0.77 0.85
C ALA A 91 5.98 -1.95 -0.08
N TYR A 92 6.54 -3.03 0.46
CA TYR A 92 6.83 -4.25 -0.30
C TYR A 92 5.57 -4.88 -0.88
N GLU A 93 4.53 -5.07 -0.06
CA GLU A 93 3.26 -5.65 -0.52
C GLU A 93 2.61 -4.78 -1.60
N ILE A 94 2.44 -3.48 -1.35
CA ILE A 94 1.69 -2.60 -2.26
C ILE A 94 2.45 -2.26 -3.55
N PHE A 95 3.75 -1.99 -3.47
CA PHE A 95 4.54 -1.53 -4.62
C PHE A 95 5.25 -2.64 -5.37
N TYR A 96 5.43 -3.81 -4.76
CA TYR A 96 6.06 -4.94 -5.43
C TYR A 96 5.07 -6.08 -5.63
N VAL A 97 4.59 -6.74 -4.57
CA VAL A 97 3.77 -7.97 -4.66
C VAL A 97 2.49 -7.75 -5.46
N LEU A 98 1.70 -6.74 -5.10
CA LEU A 98 0.42 -6.46 -5.77
C LEU A 98 0.56 -5.94 -7.19
N ARG A 99 1.74 -5.45 -7.59
CA ARG A 99 2.01 -4.91 -8.93
C ARG A 99 2.61 -5.93 -9.88
N GLN A 100 2.86 -7.16 -9.43
CA GLN A 100 3.31 -8.22 -10.31
C GLN A 100 2.19 -8.60 -11.28
N VAL A 101 2.51 -8.58 -12.57
CA VAL A 101 1.64 -9.08 -13.64
C VAL A 101 2.35 -10.27 -14.29
N PRO A 102 1.66 -11.40 -14.52
CA PRO A 102 2.24 -12.54 -15.23
C PRO A 102 2.83 -12.12 -16.57
N ALA A 103 3.96 -12.71 -16.94
CA ALA A 103 4.59 -12.43 -18.23
C ALA A 103 3.69 -12.88 -19.39
N SER A 104 3.44 -11.99 -20.35
CA SER A 104 2.64 -12.27 -21.55
C SER A 104 3.44 -13.01 -22.64
N ASN A 105 4.08 -14.12 -22.27
CA ASN A 105 4.99 -14.86 -23.18
C ASN A 105 4.30 -15.38 -24.46
N GLY A 106 2.97 -15.59 -24.42
CA GLY A 106 2.16 -16.02 -25.55
C GLY A 106 1.47 -14.89 -26.32
N ALA A 107 1.81 -13.62 -26.07
CA ALA A 107 1.17 -12.50 -26.76
C ALA A 107 1.48 -12.52 -28.27
N PRO A 108 0.45 -12.34 -29.14
CA PRO A 108 0.66 -12.23 -30.58
C PRO A 108 1.56 -11.05 -30.94
N ARG A 109 2.47 -11.26 -31.89
CA ARG A 109 3.36 -10.22 -32.44
C ARG A 109 2.69 -9.53 -33.64
N VAL A 110 3.16 -8.33 -33.97
CA VAL A 110 2.71 -7.62 -35.18
C VAL A 110 2.92 -8.49 -36.41
N GLY A 111 1.89 -8.61 -37.25
CA GLY A 111 1.89 -9.45 -38.45
C GLY A 111 1.50 -10.92 -38.20
N GLN A 112 1.34 -11.35 -36.95
CA GLN A 112 0.74 -12.65 -36.65
C GLN A 112 -0.79 -12.56 -36.69
N LEU A 113 -1.42 -13.66 -37.11
CA LEU A 113 -2.87 -13.80 -37.03
C LEU A 113 -3.28 -13.75 -35.56
N ALA A 114 -4.22 -12.86 -35.23
CA ALA A 114 -4.79 -12.80 -33.89
C ALA A 114 -5.52 -14.12 -33.59
N PRO A 115 -5.27 -14.75 -32.41
CA PRO A 115 -6.03 -15.91 -31.98
C PRO A 115 -7.52 -15.60 -31.95
N ASP A 116 -8.33 -16.52 -32.48
CA ASP A 116 -9.77 -16.41 -32.38
C ASP A 116 -10.22 -16.59 -30.92
N PHE A 117 -11.35 -15.97 -30.58
CA PHE A 117 -11.94 -16.09 -29.24
C PHE A 117 -13.45 -16.07 -29.34
N LEU A 118 -14.08 -16.63 -28.31
CA LEU A 118 -15.52 -16.51 -28.06
C LEU A 118 -15.67 -16.15 -26.58
N LEU A 119 -16.06 -14.90 -26.31
CA LEU A 119 -16.21 -14.37 -24.96
C LEU A 119 -17.64 -13.89 -24.75
N LEU A 120 -18.10 -13.89 -23.50
CA LEU A 120 -19.41 -13.35 -23.15
C LEU A 120 -19.31 -11.82 -23.01
N ASP A 121 -20.29 -11.11 -23.58
CA ASP A 121 -20.50 -9.70 -23.30
C ASP A 121 -21.16 -9.48 -21.92
N GLN A 122 -21.39 -8.21 -21.58
CA GLN A 122 -22.06 -7.79 -20.34
C GLN A 122 -23.51 -8.28 -20.19
N ASN A 123 -24.14 -8.75 -21.27
CA ASN A 123 -25.50 -9.31 -21.29
C ASN A 123 -25.50 -10.84 -21.34
N GLY A 124 -24.32 -11.49 -21.33
CA GLY A 124 -24.19 -12.94 -21.45
C GLY A 124 -24.29 -13.46 -22.88
N ASN A 125 -24.24 -12.60 -23.89
CA ASN A 125 -24.23 -13.01 -25.30
C ASN A 125 -22.82 -13.39 -25.73
N PRO A 126 -22.65 -14.47 -26.50
CA PRO A 126 -21.36 -14.83 -27.07
C PRO A 126 -20.95 -13.84 -28.17
N VAL A 127 -19.71 -13.33 -28.09
CA VAL A 127 -19.10 -12.41 -29.04
C VAL A 127 -17.76 -13.00 -29.49
N GLY A 128 -17.64 -13.24 -30.80
CA GLY A 128 -16.41 -13.72 -31.42
C GLY A 128 -15.61 -12.63 -32.12
N LEU A 129 -14.31 -12.86 -32.33
CA LEU A 129 -13.44 -11.94 -33.08
C LEU A 129 -13.96 -11.73 -34.51
N GLY A 130 -14.42 -12.80 -35.15
CA GLY A 130 -14.98 -12.75 -36.51
C GLY A 130 -16.24 -11.89 -36.63
N ASP A 131 -17.05 -11.81 -35.57
CA ASP A 131 -18.26 -10.99 -35.54
C ASP A 131 -17.92 -9.50 -35.41
N LEU A 132 -16.92 -9.20 -34.57
CA LEU A 132 -16.39 -7.84 -34.39
C LEU A 132 -15.74 -7.30 -35.66
N LEU A 133 -14.99 -8.15 -36.38
CA LEU A 133 -14.33 -7.79 -37.63
C LEU A 133 -15.33 -7.59 -38.78
N ARG A 134 -16.42 -8.37 -38.84
CA ARG A 134 -17.40 -8.30 -39.93
C ARG A 134 -18.25 -7.03 -39.91
N GLY A 135 -18.63 -6.55 -38.72
CA GLY A 135 -19.41 -5.32 -38.53
C GLY A 135 -20.74 -5.28 -39.31
N GLN A 136 -21.61 -4.30 -39.03
CA GLN A 136 -22.85 -4.12 -39.80
C GLN A 136 -22.64 -3.37 -41.13
N SER A 137 -21.44 -2.82 -41.39
CA SER A 137 -21.18 -1.90 -42.50
C SER A 137 -19.85 -2.17 -43.23
N GLY A 138 -19.25 -3.34 -43.03
CA GLY A 138 -17.96 -3.73 -43.63
C GLY A 138 -16.83 -3.93 -42.60
N PRO A 139 -15.63 -4.33 -43.06
CA PRO A 139 -14.53 -4.75 -42.21
C PRO A 139 -14.05 -3.63 -41.29
N LYS A 140 -13.97 -3.91 -39.98
CA LYS A 140 -13.51 -2.97 -38.95
C LYS A 140 -12.16 -3.39 -38.36
N ALA A 141 -11.42 -2.41 -37.85
CA ALA A 141 -10.33 -2.67 -36.94
C ALA A 141 -10.88 -2.93 -35.52
N VAL A 142 -10.31 -3.91 -34.82
CA VAL A 142 -10.71 -4.28 -33.46
C VAL A 142 -9.56 -3.96 -32.50
N ALA A 143 -9.87 -3.22 -31.43
CA ALA A 143 -8.94 -2.98 -30.32
C ALA A 143 -9.30 -3.90 -29.15
N LEU A 144 -8.35 -4.75 -28.74
CA LEU A 144 -8.50 -5.63 -27.58
C LEU A 144 -7.79 -5.01 -26.38
N ILE A 145 -8.53 -4.72 -25.32
CA ILE A 145 -8.01 -4.13 -24.08
C ILE A 145 -8.11 -5.18 -22.97
N PHE A 146 -6.96 -5.68 -22.53
CA PHE A 146 -6.87 -6.59 -21.39
C PHE A 146 -6.71 -5.78 -20.11
N TYR A 147 -7.55 -6.04 -19.11
CA TYR A 147 -7.49 -5.41 -17.79
C TYR A 147 -7.65 -6.47 -16.70
N ARG A 148 -7.04 -6.24 -15.53
CA ARG A 148 -6.99 -7.21 -14.41
C ARG A 148 -8.34 -7.40 -13.71
N GLY A 149 -9.17 -6.36 -13.70
CA GLY A 149 -10.51 -6.39 -13.12
C GLY A 149 -11.28 -5.13 -13.46
N PHE A 150 -12.60 -5.28 -13.53
CA PHE A 150 -13.56 -4.18 -13.63
C PHE A 150 -14.30 -4.14 -12.29
N TRP A 151 -14.38 -2.95 -11.69
CA TRP A 151 -14.89 -2.71 -10.34
C TRP A 151 -15.75 -1.46 -10.33
#